data_AF-A0A8C2K5J8-F1
#
_entry.id   AF-A0A8C2K5J8-F1
#
_cell.length_a   1.000
_cell.length_b   1.000
_cell.length_c   1.000
_cell.angle_alpha   90.00
_cell.angle_beta   90.00
_cell.angle_gamma   90.00
#
_symmetry.space_group_name_H-M   'P 1'
#
loop_
_entity.id
_entity.type
_entity.pdbx_description
1 polymer ?
#
loop_
_entity_poly.entity_id
_entity_poly.type
_entity_poly.pdbx_seq_one_letter_code
_entity_poly.pdbx_strand_id
1 'polypeptide(L)'
;MYGKMFVSFLLMALSVVSAGVPGGPVDADINDEDVQKALQFAVAQYNRQSNDAFVRKVFRVIKVQKQVVAGMKYMFTVKMGRTNCKKGVVKTLCAIHKNPNVARVIQCRIMVWSRPWLNSFKVTEMTCM
;
A
#
# COMPACT_ATOMS: atom_id res chain seq x y z
N MET A 1 22.98 9.04 -65.30
CA MET A 1 21.54 8.77 -65.08
C MET A 1 21.41 7.26 -64.90
N TYR A 2 20.80 6.65 -63.89
CA TYR A 2 20.18 7.11 -62.62
C TYR A 2 21.03 6.50 -61.46
N GLY A 3 20.75 6.62 -60.16
CA GLY A 3 19.79 7.39 -59.36
C GLY A 3 19.96 6.98 -57.88
N LYS A 4 19.91 7.91 -56.91
CA LYS A 4 20.09 7.59 -55.48
C LYS A 4 18.77 7.17 -54.83
N MET A 5 18.58 5.87 -54.60
CA MET A 5 17.40 5.33 -53.91
C MET A 5 17.55 5.45 -52.39
N PHE A 6 17.20 6.61 -51.83
CA PHE A 6 17.08 6.80 -50.37
C PHE A 6 15.81 6.10 -49.86
N VAL A 7 15.95 4.88 -49.34
CA VAL A 7 14.86 4.19 -48.63
C VAL A 7 14.74 4.77 -47.22
N SER A 8 13.77 5.67 -47.03
CA SER A 8 13.49 6.28 -45.73
C SER A 8 12.74 5.30 -44.84
N PHE A 9 13.45 4.63 -43.93
CA PHE A 9 12.83 3.82 -42.88
C PHE A 9 12.13 4.70 -41.84
N LEU A 10 10.81 4.89 -41.99
CA LEU A 10 9.98 5.46 -40.93
C LEU A 10 9.88 4.45 -39.77
N LEU A 11 10.58 4.73 -38.67
CA LEU A 11 10.41 4.00 -37.40
C LEU A 11 9.07 4.37 -36.77
N MET A 12 8.04 3.56 -37.04
CA MET A 12 6.72 3.72 -36.44
C MET A 12 6.76 3.29 -34.96
N ALA A 13 6.92 4.26 -34.07
CA ALA A 13 6.95 4.01 -32.63
C ALA A 13 5.57 3.57 -32.13
N LEU A 14 5.42 2.27 -31.85
CA LEU A 14 4.22 1.70 -31.23
C LEU A 14 4.12 2.14 -29.76
N SER A 15 3.43 3.25 -29.51
CA SER A 15 3.03 3.67 -28.17
C SER A 15 1.96 2.71 -27.63
N VAL A 16 2.36 1.76 -26.79
CA VAL A 16 1.43 0.84 -26.12
C VAL A 16 0.59 1.60 -25.09
N VAL A 17 -0.61 2.04 -25.50
CA VAL A 17 -1.61 2.62 -24.59
C VAL A 17 -2.24 1.48 -23.79
N SER A 18 -1.82 1.34 -22.53
CA SER A 18 -2.44 0.38 -21.60
C SER A 18 -3.82 0.91 -21.17
N ALA A 19 -4.88 0.42 -21.82
CA ALA A 19 -6.24 0.63 -21.35
C ALA A 19 -6.45 -0.17 -20.05
N GLY A 20 -6.84 0.52 -18.97
CA GLY A 20 -7.14 -0.14 -17.69
C GLY A 20 -8.36 -1.06 -17.80
N VAL A 21 -8.29 -2.24 -17.19
CA VAL A 21 -9.41 -3.19 -17.17
C VAL A 21 -10.55 -2.63 -16.30
N PRO A 22 -11.79 -2.49 -16.80
CA PRO A 22 -12.93 -2.06 -16.01
C PRO A 22 -13.13 -2.93 -14.76
N GLY A 23 -13.25 -2.31 -13.59
CA GLY A 23 -13.35 -3.01 -12.30
C GLY A 23 -12.04 -3.62 -11.77
N GLY A 24 -10.91 -3.45 -12.48
CA GLY A 24 -9.58 -3.83 -11.97
C GLY A 24 -9.07 -2.89 -10.86
N PRO A 25 -8.01 -3.27 -10.13
CA PRO A 25 -7.36 -2.38 -9.17
C PRO A 25 -6.72 -1.18 -9.86
N VAL A 26 -7.06 0.03 -9.41
CA VAL A 26 -6.44 1.29 -9.84
C VAL A 26 -5.57 1.85 -8.71
N ASP A 27 -4.51 2.59 -9.06
CA ASP A 27 -3.71 3.28 -8.05
C ASP A 27 -4.57 4.35 -7.32
N ALA A 28 -4.29 4.58 -6.05
CA ALA A 28 -5.04 5.51 -5.19
C ALA A 28 -4.12 6.58 -4.60
N ASP A 29 -4.68 7.69 -4.14
CA ASP A 29 -3.91 8.63 -3.31
C ASP A 29 -3.86 8.13 -1.86
N ILE A 30 -2.71 8.27 -1.22
CA ILE A 30 -2.55 8.04 0.22
C ILE A 30 -3.12 9.20 1.06
N ASN A 31 -3.44 10.33 0.42
CA ASN A 31 -4.13 11.46 1.04
C ASN A 31 -5.67 11.30 1.06
N ASP A 32 -6.23 10.34 0.30
CA ASP A 32 -7.66 10.00 0.38
C ASP A 32 -8.02 9.58 1.82
N GLU A 33 -9.02 10.22 2.44
CA GLU A 33 -9.37 9.99 3.85
C GLU A 33 -9.75 8.53 4.13
N ASP A 34 -10.52 7.89 3.23
CA ASP A 34 -10.91 6.48 3.37
C ASP A 34 -9.74 5.51 3.19
N VAL A 35 -8.74 5.87 2.37
CA VAL A 35 -7.49 5.11 2.23
C VAL A 35 -6.70 5.20 3.54
N GLN A 36 -6.62 6.38 4.15
CA GLN A 36 -5.99 6.54 5.46
C GLN A 36 -6.72 5.77 6.56
N LYS A 37 -8.05 5.84 6.64
CA LYS A 37 -8.88 5.06 7.58
C LYS A 37 -8.64 3.56 7.42
N ALA A 38 -8.65 3.05 6.18
CA ALA A 38 -8.39 1.63 5.90
C ALA A 38 -6.98 1.19 6.33
N LEU A 39 -5.95 2.01 6.06
CA LEU A 39 -4.57 1.72 6.47
C LEU A 39 -4.41 1.76 7.99
N GLN A 40 -4.98 2.78 8.66
CA GLN A 40 -4.96 2.90 10.12
C GLN A 40 -5.64 1.69 10.79
N PHE A 41 -6.81 1.29 10.30
CA PHE A 41 -7.52 0.09 10.77
C PHE A 41 -6.66 -1.17 10.66
N ALA A 42 -6.00 -1.38 9.51
CA ALA A 42 -5.19 -2.57 9.31
C ALA A 42 -3.89 -2.57 10.13
N VAL A 43 -3.26 -1.40 10.32
CA VAL A 43 -2.10 -1.26 11.22
C VAL A 43 -2.49 -1.51 12.68
N ALA A 44 -3.67 -1.07 13.10
CA ALA A 44 -4.20 -1.40 14.42
C ALA A 44 -4.45 -2.91 14.56
N GLN A 45 -5.03 -3.55 13.55
CA GLN A 45 -5.28 -5.00 13.52
C GLN A 45 -3.98 -5.81 13.56
N TYR A 46 -2.97 -5.44 12.76
CA TYR A 46 -1.62 -6.02 12.82
C TYR A 46 -1.05 -5.96 14.24
N ASN A 47 -1.13 -4.79 14.88
CA ASN A 47 -0.57 -4.60 16.22
C ASN A 47 -1.31 -5.42 17.29
N ARG A 48 -2.62 -5.66 17.14
CA ARG A 48 -3.39 -6.55 18.02
C ARG A 48 -3.02 -8.03 17.83
N GLN A 49 -2.80 -8.47 16.59
CA GLN A 49 -2.55 -9.88 16.27
C GLN A 49 -1.07 -10.31 16.38
N SER A 50 -0.13 -9.37 16.26
CA SER A 50 1.30 -9.68 16.30
C SER A 50 1.80 -9.95 17.73
N ASN A 51 2.60 -10.99 17.92
CA ASN A 51 3.29 -11.30 19.19
C ASN A 51 4.48 -10.36 19.50
N ASP A 52 4.74 -9.34 18.68
CA ASP A 52 5.81 -8.37 18.96
C ASP A 52 5.46 -7.53 20.21
N ALA A 53 6.42 -7.38 21.15
CA ALA A 53 6.22 -6.57 22.35
C ALA A 53 6.09 -5.06 22.06
N PHE A 54 6.54 -4.60 20.89
CA PHE A 54 6.52 -3.20 20.49
C PHE A 54 5.43 -2.91 19.45
N VAL A 55 4.86 -1.71 19.51
CA VAL A 55 3.94 -1.21 18.49
C VAL A 55 4.73 -0.91 17.21
N ARG A 56 4.28 -1.41 16.06
CA ARG A 56 4.78 -1.01 14.73
C ARG A 56 3.94 0.12 14.15
N LYS A 57 4.59 1.07 13.48
CA LYS A 57 3.96 2.12 12.63
C LYS A 57 4.41 1.96 11.18
N VAL A 58 3.64 2.53 10.26
CA VAL A 58 4.05 2.66 8.85
C VAL A 58 5.28 3.56 8.78
N PHE A 59 6.36 3.02 8.25
CA PHE A 59 7.60 3.74 7.95
C PHE A 59 7.54 4.39 6.56
N ARG A 60 6.97 3.69 5.58
CA ARG A 60 6.78 4.17 4.21
C ARG A 60 5.65 3.42 3.51
N VAL A 61 4.81 4.12 2.76
CA VAL A 61 3.92 3.49 1.77
C VAL A 61 4.71 3.31 0.47
N ILE A 62 4.70 2.10 -0.08
CA ILE A 62 5.36 1.77 -1.35
C ILE A 62 4.36 1.86 -2.50
N LYS A 63 3.19 1.24 -2.30
CA LYS A 63 2.08 1.27 -3.25
C LYS A 63 0.75 1.24 -2.51
N VAL A 64 -0.24 1.95 -3.02
CA VAL A 64 -1.63 1.82 -2.61
C VAL A 64 -2.53 1.78 -3.84
N GLN A 65 -3.47 0.83 -3.84
CA GLN A 65 -4.46 0.66 -4.91
C GLN A 65 -5.84 0.47 -4.29
N LYS A 66 -6.89 0.83 -5.04
CA LYS A 66 -8.28 0.60 -4.68
C LYS A 66 -9.03 -0.10 -5.80
N GLN A 67 -9.98 -0.97 -5.44
CA GLN A 67 -10.81 -1.73 -6.36
C GLN A 67 -12.26 -1.71 -5.88
N VAL A 68 -13.20 -1.42 -6.79
CA VAL A 68 -14.64 -1.54 -6.52
C VAL A 68 -15.02 -3.02 -6.55
N VAL A 69 -15.71 -3.47 -5.51
CA VAL A 69 -16.25 -4.83 -5.34
C VAL A 69 -17.66 -4.69 -4.72
N ALA A 70 -18.13 -5.66 -3.93
CA ALA A 70 -19.23 -5.46 -2.98
C ALA A 70 -18.80 -4.55 -1.80
N GLY A 71 -18.29 -3.36 -2.09
CA GLY A 71 -17.55 -2.46 -1.19
C GLY A 71 -16.30 -1.91 -1.89
N MET A 72 -15.37 -1.38 -1.12
CA MET A 72 -14.03 -1.00 -1.61
C MET A 72 -12.97 -1.95 -1.06
N LYS A 73 -12.19 -2.59 -1.94
CA LYS A 73 -10.99 -3.34 -1.57
C LYS A 73 -9.77 -2.43 -1.72
N TYR A 74 -9.15 -2.06 -0.62
CA TYR A 74 -7.88 -1.34 -0.58
C TYR A 74 -6.72 -2.34 -0.50
N MET A 75 -5.68 -2.13 -1.31
CA MET A 75 -4.50 -2.98 -1.40
C MET A 75 -3.26 -2.14 -1.10
N PHE A 76 -2.60 -2.43 0.01
CA PHE A 76 -1.44 -1.69 0.50
C PHE A 76 -0.17 -2.55 0.39
N THR A 77 0.90 -1.96 -0.14
CA THR A 77 2.26 -2.45 0.09
C THR A 77 3.00 -1.39 0.90
N VAL A 78 3.38 -1.72 2.13
CA VAL A 78 3.95 -0.79 3.11
C VAL A 78 5.18 -1.36 3.78
N LYS A 79 6.12 -0.50 4.18
CA LYS A 79 7.15 -0.83 5.16
C LYS A 79 6.68 -0.42 6.55
N MET A 80 6.82 -1.28 7.54
CA MET A 80 6.43 -1.03 8.93
C MET A 80 7.61 -1.23 9.87
N GLY A 81 7.86 -0.26 10.76
CA GLY A 81 8.95 -0.28 11.73
C GLY A 81 8.45 -0.25 13.18
N ARG A 82 9.17 -0.91 14.08
CA ARG A 82 8.97 -0.84 15.53
C ARG A 82 9.15 0.58 16.04
N THR A 83 8.32 0.96 16.99
CA THR A 83 8.40 2.22 17.72
C THR A 83 9.07 2.05 19.08
N ASN A 84 9.37 3.18 19.73
CA ASN A 84 9.77 3.26 21.14
C ASN A 84 8.64 2.93 22.16
N CYS A 85 7.46 2.51 21.69
CA CYS A 85 6.32 2.15 22.53
C CYS A 85 6.16 0.62 22.65
N LYS A 86 6.13 0.12 23.88
CA LYS A 86 5.65 -1.23 24.20
C LYS A 86 4.11 -1.27 24.10
N LYS A 87 3.55 -2.41 23.73
CA LYS A 87 2.10 -2.63 23.78
C LYS A 87 1.59 -2.57 25.22
N GLY A 88 0.35 -2.13 25.40
CA GLY A 88 -0.27 -1.94 26.73
C GLY A 88 0.17 -0.69 27.50
N VAL A 89 1.24 0.01 27.08
CA VAL A 89 1.69 1.25 27.74
C VAL A 89 1.11 2.45 27.01
N VAL A 90 0.33 3.28 27.72
CA VAL A 90 -0.16 4.56 27.19
C VAL A 90 1.01 5.53 27.10
N LYS A 91 1.37 5.92 25.87
CA LYS A 91 2.33 6.98 25.56
C LYS A 91 1.76 7.88 24.46
N THR A 92 1.88 9.19 24.65
CA THR A 92 1.43 10.21 23.69
C THR A 92 2.26 10.22 22.40
N LEU A 93 3.56 9.91 22.49
CA LEU A 93 4.53 10.04 21.39
C LEU A 93 5.24 8.70 21.08
N CYS A 94 4.62 7.91 20.21
CA CYS A 94 5.22 6.70 19.64
C CYS A 94 5.90 7.00 18.30
N ALA A 95 7.23 7.09 18.30
CA ALA A 95 8.06 7.33 17.13
C ALA A 95 8.76 6.04 16.69
N ILE A 96 8.98 5.86 15.38
CA ILE A 96 9.75 4.72 14.85
C ILE A 96 11.20 4.85 15.35
N HIS A 97 11.80 3.73 15.73
CA HIS A 97 13.13 3.74 16.32
C HIS A 97 14.18 4.18 15.31
N LYS A 98 15.08 5.11 15.69
CA LYS A 98 16.12 5.65 14.77
C LYS A 98 17.16 4.60 14.37
N ASN A 99 17.56 3.73 15.30
CA ASN A 99 18.48 2.61 15.01
C ASN A 99 17.75 1.53 14.19
N PRO A 100 18.20 1.20 12.96
CA PRO A 100 17.51 0.25 12.07
C PRO A 100 17.45 -1.18 12.63
N ASN A 101 18.46 -1.63 13.37
CA ASN A 101 18.52 -2.97 13.97
C ASN A 101 17.45 -3.17 15.05
N VAL A 102 17.00 -2.08 15.68
CA VAL A 102 15.91 -2.06 16.66
C VAL A 102 14.57 -1.79 15.97
N ALA A 103 14.56 -0.91 14.95
CA ALA A 103 13.37 -0.61 14.15
C ALA A 103 12.83 -1.87 13.44
N ARG A 104 13.70 -2.79 13.00
CA ARG A 104 13.35 -4.05 12.33
C ARG A 104 12.22 -3.86 11.32
N VAL A 105 12.52 -3.03 10.31
CA VAL A 105 11.58 -2.63 9.28
C VAL A 105 11.25 -3.84 8.39
N ILE A 106 9.99 -4.24 8.40
CA ILE A 106 9.43 -5.34 7.60
C ILE A 106 8.58 -4.76 6.47
N GLN A 107 8.37 -5.52 5.40
CA GLN A 107 7.47 -5.16 4.30
C GLN A 107 6.19 -5.99 4.36
N CYS A 108 5.04 -5.33 4.42
CA CYS A 108 3.74 -5.97 4.48
C CYS A 108 2.92 -5.69 3.22
N ARG A 109 2.28 -6.73 2.68
CA ARG A 109 1.14 -6.63 1.77
C ARG A 109 -0.14 -6.85 2.58
N ILE A 110 -1.08 -5.91 2.47
CA ILE A 110 -2.27 -5.86 3.32
C ILE A 110 -3.46 -5.54 2.43
N MET A 111 -4.54 -6.30 2.57
CA MET A 111 -5.80 -6.03 1.86
C MET A 111 -6.93 -5.78 2.86
N VAL A 112 -7.66 -4.69 2.64
CA VAL A 112 -8.73 -4.21 3.52
C VAL A 112 -10.00 -4.05 2.71
N TRP A 113 -11.05 -4.76 3.10
CA TRP A 113 -12.39 -4.58 2.53
C TRP A 113 -13.19 -3.61 3.41
N SER A 114 -13.65 -2.53 2.81
CA SER A 114 -14.52 -1.52 3.42
C SER A 114 -15.93 -1.63 2.84
N ARG A 115 -16.93 -1.55 3.71
CA ARG A 115 -18.35 -1.39 3.38
C ARG A 115 -18.90 -0.23 4.20
N PRO A 116 -18.84 1.01 3.69
CA PRO A 116 -19.23 2.21 4.44
C PRO A 116 -20.67 2.16 4.95
N TRP A 117 -21.60 1.61 4.17
CA TRP A 117 -23.01 1.43 4.54
C TRP A 117 -23.26 0.43 5.68
N LEU A 118 -22.24 -0.33 6.11
CA LEU A 118 -22.27 -1.17 7.31
C LEU A 118 -21.28 -0.70 8.39
N ASN A 119 -20.69 0.50 8.22
CA ASN A 119 -19.59 1.02 9.04
C ASN A 119 -18.47 -0.02 9.30
N SER A 120 -18.13 -0.80 8.26
CA SER A 120 -17.38 -2.04 8.41
C SER A 120 -16.08 -2.01 7.62
N PHE A 121 -14.95 -2.15 8.32
CA PHE A 121 -13.67 -2.53 7.73
C PHE A 121 -13.30 -3.96 8.15
N LYS A 122 -12.69 -4.73 7.23
CA LYS A 122 -12.16 -6.07 7.50
C LYS A 122 -10.82 -6.24 6.79
N VAL A 123 -9.77 -6.61 7.53
CA VAL A 123 -8.53 -7.08 6.90
C VAL A 123 -8.83 -8.48 6.33
N THR A 124 -8.72 -8.63 5.01
CA THR A 124 -8.96 -9.91 4.33
C THR A 124 -7.68 -10.71 4.17
N GLU A 125 -6.56 -10.03 3.94
CA GLU A 125 -5.24 -10.62 3.73
C GLU A 125 -4.17 -9.74 4.40
N MET A 126 -3.18 -10.35 5.03
CA MET A 126 -2.06 -9.64 5.65
C MET A 126 -0.83 -10.54 5.72
N THR A 127 0.16 -10.26 4.88
CA THR A 127 1.40 -11.03 4.75
C THR A 127 2.57 -10.07 4.91
N CYS A 128 3.51 -10.38 5.80
CA CYS A 128 4.72 -9.58 6.00
C CYS A 128 5.98 -10.43 5.83
N MET A 129 7.02 -9.81 5.29
CA MET A 129 8.37 -10.33 5.07
C MET A 129 9.41 -9.40 5.72
#